data_AF-A0A0A0D2F9-F1
#
_entry.id   AF-A0A0A0D2F9-F1
#
_cell.length_a   1.000
_cell.length_b   1.000
_cell.length_c   1.000
_cell.angle_alpha   90.00
_cell.angle_beta   90.00
_cell.angle_gamma   90.00
#
_symmetry.space_group_name_H-M   'P 1'
#
loop_
_entity.id
_entity.type
_entity.pdbx_description
1 polymer ?
#
loop_
_entity_poly.entity_id
_entity_poly.type
_entity_poly.pdbx_seq_one_letter_code
_entity_poly.pdbx_strand_id
1 'polypeptide(L)'
;MTTAEQPGDATTLVPTDTDERRWRRRCLWGLLIALPAVYLLTARGHLEEWWQGQELFEVGVSAGMETRFAGADWKLETVEVLPLKDSGWPRVQGVPVRVRFQATVREPNIDVLWQRCQVALRDDQGRRWSASGFGGPRSTEGTMTCGAATLEPRAPGTVLRIEQDFTVPHDVAGKVEPTVSMDGERPRYLRFHLESM
;
A
#
# COMPACT_ATOMS: atom_id res chain seq x y z
N MET A 1 -8.29 -85.67 -53.88
CA MET A 1 -7.18 -84.77 -53.52
C MET A 1 -7.71 -83.73 -52.53
N THR A 2 -7.58 -84.09 -51.26
CA THR A 2 -7.48 -83.26 -50.04
C THR A 2 -6.45 -82.13 -50.26
N THR A 3 -6.45 -80.91 -49.69
CA THR A 3 -7.13 -80.27 -48.55
C THR A 3 -6.95 -78.72 -48.62
N ALA A 4 -7.94 -77.98 -48.09
CA ALA A 4 -7.95 -76.69 -47.36
C ALA A 4 -7.03 -75.50 -47.71
N GLU A 5 -7.71 -74.39 -48.06
CA GLU A 5 -7.77 -73.08 -47.37
C GLU A 5 -6.77 -72.77 -46.24
N GLN A 6 -6.06 -71.65 -46.36
CA GLN A 6 -5.46 -70.93 -45.23
C GLN A 6 -5.57 -69.40 -45.42
N PRO A 7 -6.50 -68.74 -44.70
CA PRO A 7 -6.54 -67.29 -44.54
C PRO A 7 -5.77 -66.95 -43.26
N GLY A 8 -4.78 -66.08 -43.34
CA GLY A 8 -3.99 -65.73 -42.16
C GLY A 8 -3.06 -64.55 -42.41
N ASP A 9 -3.61 -63.34 -42.32
CA ASP A 9 -2.89 -62.30 -41.60
C ASP A 9 -3.91 -61.42 -40.88
N ALA A 10 -4.37 -61.96 -39.75
CA ALA A 10 -5.15 -61.22 -38.78
C ALA A 10 -4.25 -60.15 -38.17
N THR A 11 -4.63 -58.89 -38.39
CA THR A 11 -4.56 -57.79 -37.43
C THR A 11 -3.47 -57.95 -36.39
N THR A 12 -2.28 -57.41 -36.67
CA THR A 12 -1.30 -57.08 -35.63
C THR A 12 -1.96 -56.12 -34.65
N LEU A 13 -2.47 -56.69 -33.55
CA LEU A 13 -3.00 -55.95 -32.41
C LEU A 13 -1.85 -55.12 -31.83
N VAL A 14 -1.92 -53.83 -32.11
CA VAL A 14 -1.11 -52.75 -31.55
C VAL A 14 -0.98 -52.92 -30.02
N PRO A 15 0.22 -53.17 -29.46
CA PRO A 15 0.40 -53.16 -28.02
C PRO A 15 0.72 -51.73 -27.57
N THR A 16 -0.30 -50.87 -27.37
CA THR A 16 -0.10 -49.50 -26.85
C THR A 16 -0.74 -49.22 -25.49
N ASP A 17 -1.63 -50.07 -24.97
CA ASP A 17 -2.51 -49.67 -23.84
C ASP A 17 -1.76 -49.46 -22.50
N THR A 18 -0.81 -50.33 -22.14
CA THR A 18 -0.15 -50.23 -20.81
C THR A 18 0.92 -49.15 -20.72
N ASP A 19 1.66 -48.90 -21.80
CA ASP A 19 2.70 -47.88 -21.82
C ASP A 19 2.10 -46.50 -22.00
N GLU A 20 1.04 -46.36 -22.79
CA GLU A 20 0.29 -45.12 -22.91
C GLU A 20 -0.38 -44.75 -21.58
N ARG A 21 -0.97 -45.72 -20.85
CA ARG A 21 -1.52 -45.48 -19.50
C ARG A 21 -0.46 -45.07 -18.48
N ARG A 22 0.74 -45.66 -18.52
CA ARG A 22 1.86 -45.26 -17.65
C ARG A 22 2.34 -43.85 -17.96
N TRP A 23 2.46 -43.51 -19.24
CA TRP A 23 2.84 -42.15 -19.67
C TRP A 23 1.78 -41.11 -19.28
N ARG A 24 0.50 -41.40 -19.52
CA ARG A 24 -0.62 -40.53 -19.10
C ARG A 24 -0.63 -40.31 -17.58
N ARG A 25 -0.40 -41.35 -16.76
CA ARG A 25 -0.27 -41.19 -15.30
C ARG A 25 0.93 -40.34 -14.90
N ARG A 26 2.08 -40.49 -15.54
CA ARG A 26 3.26 -39.65 -15.27
C ARG A 26 3.03 -38.19 -15.65
N CYS A 27 2.36 -37.92 -16.77
CA CYS A 27 1.96 -36.56 -17.14
C CYS A 27 0.96 -35.97 -16.14
N LEU A 28 -0.03 -36.74 -15.68
CA LEU A 28 -0.99 -36.27 -14.67
C LEU A 28 -0.33 -35.97 -13.32
N TRP A 29 0.59 -36.82 -12.87
CA TRP A 29 1.38 -36.56 -11.66
C TRP A 29 2.31 -35.36 -11.85
N GLY A 30 2.94 -35.25 -13.02
CA GLY A 30 3.74 -34.10 -13.39
C GLY A 30 2.93 -32.81 -13.33
N LEU A 31 1.69 -32.82 -13.83
CA LEU A 31 0.78 -31.68 -13.79
C LEU A 31 0.38 -31.30 -12.34
N LEU A 32 0.05 -32.30 -11.51
CA LEU A 32 -0.29 -32.11 -10.11
C LEU A 32 0.85 -31.49 -9.29
N ILE A 33 2.11 -31.70 -9.70
CA ILE A 33 3.28 -31.09 -9.05
C ILE A 33 3.61 -29.74 -9.69
N ALA A 34 3.55 -29.65 -11.03
CA ALA A 34 3.92 -28.46 -11.78
C ALA A 34 2.98 -27.28 -11.48
N LEU A 35 1.67 -27.51 -11.38
CA LEU A 35 0.70 -26.45 -11.08
C LEU A 35 0.96 -25.75 -9.73
N PRO A 36 1.03 -26.44 -8.58
CA PRO A 36 1.34 -25.79 -7.31
C PRO A 36 2.76 -25.22 -7.29
N ALA A 37 3.73 -25.83 -7.98
CA ALA A 37 5.09 -25.28 -8.06
C ALA A 37 5.11 -23.93 -8.78
N VAL A 38 4.45 -23.82 -9.95
CA VAL A 38 4.34 -22.55 -10.68
C VAL A 38 3.53 -21.53 -9.89
N TYR A 39 2.45 -21.95 -9.23
CA TYR A 39 1.66 -21.09 -8.36
C TYR A 39 2.50 -20.56 -7.19
N LEU A 40 3.29 -21.39 -6.52
CA LEU A 40 4.14 -20.95 -5.41
C LEU A 40 5.24 -19.99 -5.86
N LEU A 41 5.83 -20.22 -7.04
CA LEU A 41 6.85 -19.32 -7.61
C LEU A 41 6.28 -17.96 -7.95
N THR A 42 5.08 -17.92 -8.54
CA THR A 42 4.40 -16.65 -8.89
C THR A 42 3.83 -15.96 -7.65
N ALA A 43 3.20 -16.70 -6.74
CA ALA A 43 2.63 -16.18 -5.51
C ALA A 43 3.69 -15.53 -4.61
N ARG A 44 4.93 -16.04 -4.56
CA ARG A 44 6.00 -15.42 -3.77
C ARG A 44 6.30 -13.98 -4.17
N GLY A 45 6.45 -13.71 -5.47
CA GLY A 45 6.69 -12.35 -5.97
C GLY A 45 5.53 -11.42 -5.61
N HIS A 46 4.29 -11.88 -5.82
CA HIS A 46 3.10 -11.13 -5.44
C HIS A 46 2.99 -10.89 -3.93
N LEU A 47 3.39 -11.86 -3.11
CA LEU A 47 3.40 -11.75 -1.65
C LEU A 47 4.44 -10.74 -1.18
N GLU A 48 5.64 -10.74 -1.74
CA GLU A 48 6.69 -9.77 -1.39
C GLU A 48 6.30 -8.35 -1.80
N GLU A 49 5.79 -8.16 -3.02
CA GLU A 49 5.29 -6.87 -3.50
C GLU A 49 4.10 -6.38 -2.66
N TRP A 50 3.16 -7.28 -2.34
CA TRP A 50 2.04 -6.96 -1.47
C TRP A 50 2.54 -6.54 -0.09
N TRP A 51 3.48 -7.29 0.48
CA TRP A 51 4.02 -7.04 1.81
C TRP A 51 4.74 -5.69 1.87
N GLN A 52 5.56 -5.37 0.88
CA GLN A 52 6.22 -4.06 0.74
C GLN A 52 5.24 -2.92 0.44
N GLY A 53 4.04 -3.21 -0.04
CA GLY A 53 2.99 -2.20 -0.26
C GLY A 53 2.15 -1.89 0.98
N GLN A 54 2.19 -2.73 2.02
CA GLN A 54 1.33 -2.57 3.21
C GLN A 54 1.93 -1.68 4.29
N GLU A 55 1.07 -1.07 5.10
CA GLU A 55 1.43 -0.34 6.32
C GLU A 55 1.20 -1.22 7.55
N LEU A 56 2.21 -2.02 7.91
CA LEU A 56 2.07 -3.07 8.92
C LEU A 56 2.72 -2.73 10.25
N PHE A 57 3.85 -2.02 10.21
CA PHE A 57 4.65 -1.79 11.42
C PHE A 57 4.63 -0.32 11.79
N GLU A 58 4.06 -0.05 12.95
CA GLU A 58 3.98 1.29 13.50
C GLU A 58 5.32 1.76 14.04
N VAL A 59 5.67 3.00 13.70
CA VAL A 59 6.73 3.79 14.33
C VAL A 59 6.04 4.95 15.04
N GLY A 60 5.77 4.76 16.33
CA GLY A 60 5.09 5.73 17.18
C GLY A 60 5.99 6.91 17.55
N VAL A 61 5.44 8.13 17.48
CA VAL A 61 6.13 9.39 17.77
C VAL A 61 5.20 10.30 18.53
N SER A 62 5.63 10.89 19.65
CA SER A 62 4.81 11.89 20.36
C SER A 62 4.68 13.17 19.53
N ALA A 63 3.52 13.82 19.61
CA ALA A 63 3.31 15.12 18.98
C ALA A 63 4.38 16.14 19.42
N GLY A 64 4.88 16.94 18.47
CA GLY A 64 5.95 17.90 18.72
C GLY A 64 7.38 17.34 18.70
N MET A 65 7.55 16.01 18.76
CA MET A 65 8.85 15.36 18.54
C MET A 65 9.16 15.25 17.05
N GLU A 66 10.45 15.25 16.74
CA GLU A 66 10.97 15.05 15.39
C GLU A 66 11.54 13.62 15.29
N THR A 67 11.27 12.94 14.18
CA THR A 67 11.82 11.60 13.90
C THR A 67 12.32 11.48 12.48
N ARG A 68 13.33 10.64 12.28
CA ARG A 68 13.88 10.28 10.98
C ARG A 68 12.97 9.25 10.29
N PHE A 69 12.50 9.56 9.08
CA PHE A 69 11.71 8.64 8.28
C PHE A 69 11.81 8.96 6.78
N ALA A 70 12.13 7.94 5.97
CA ALA A 70 12.20 8.01 4.51
C ALA A 70 13.10 9.15 4.01
N GLY A 71 14.29 9.27 4.58
CA GLY A 71 15.27 10.27 4.16
C GLY A 71 14.99 11.71 4.62
N ALA A 72 13.95 11.94 5.42
CA ALA A 72 13.68 13.24 6.03
C ALA A 72 13.41 13.15 7.53
N ASP A 73 13.52 14.28 8.22
CA ASP A 73 13.08 14.41 9.59
C ASP A 73 11.67 14.98 9.61
N TRP A 74 10.73 14.22 10.17
CA TRP A 74 9.32 14.54 10.22
C TRP A 74 8.91 15.03 11.60
N LYS A 75 8.14 16.11 11.62
CA LYS A 75 7.54 16.67 12.82
C LYS A 75 6.08 17.02 12.55
N LEU A 76 5.20 16.59 13.44
CA LEU A 76 3.81 17.06 13.44
C LEU A 76 3.75 18.49 14.00
N GLU A 77 3.27 19.43 13.19
CA GLU A 77 3.10 20.82 13.61
C GLU A 77 1.74 21.02 14.27
N THR A 78 0.65 20.67 13.57
CA THR A 78 -0.71 20.91 14.04
C THR A 78 -1.69 19.87 13.52
N VAL A 79 -2.70 19.57 14.35
CA VAL A 79 -3.94 18.90 13.95
C VAL A 79 -5.07 19.84 14.33
N GLU A 80 -5.71 20.41 13.32
CA GLU A 80 -6.69 21.47 13.47
C GLU A 80 -8.07 20.98 13.04
N VAL A 81 -9.03 20.99 13.97
CA VAL A 81 -10.44 20.77 13.67
C VAL A 81 -11.03 22.09 13.21
N LEU A 82 -11.44 22.18 11.95
CA LEU A 82 -11.95 23.42 11.37
C LEU A 82 -13.43 23.60 11.72
N PRO A 83 -13.88 24.83 12.04
CA PRO A 83 -15.28 25.09 12.30
C PRO A 83 -16.10 24.94 11.01
N LEU A 84 -17.24 24.25 11.08
CA LEU A 84 -18.24 24.29 10.01
C LEU A 84 -18.89 25.67 10.02
N LYS A 85 -18.66 26.49 8.99
CA LYS A 85 -19.32 27.80 8.87
C LYS A 85 -20.64 27.67 8.11
N ASP A 86 -21.68 28.33 8.64
CA ASP A 86 -22.99 28.46 7.97
C ASP A 86 -22.91 29.14 6.60
N SER A 87 -21.88 29.96 6.35
CA SER A 87 -21.75 30.83 5.18
C SER A 87 -20.83 30.33 4.06
N GLY A 88 -20.44 29.04 4.05
CA GLY A 88 -20.05 28.41 2.78
C GLY A 88 -18.76 27.60 2.72
N TRP A 89 -18.12 27.29 3.84
CA TRP A 89 -16.96 26.38 3.86
C TRP A 89 -16.61 25.84 5.26
N PRO A 90 -16.17 24.56 5.41
CA PRO A 90 -16.14 23.48 4.42
C PRO A 90 -17.53 22.89 4.13
N ARG A 91 -17.87 22.63 2.86
CA ARG A 91 -19.13 21.96 2.47
C ARG A 91 -18.93 20.45 2.43
N VAL A 92 -18.70 19.83 3.59
CA VAL A 92 -18.53 18.39 3.70
C VAL A 92 -19.52 17.80 4.70
N GLN A 93 -19.95 16.56 4.44
CA GLN A 93 -20.73 15.79 5.39
C GLN A 93 -19.77 15.19 6.42
N GLY A 94 -19.51 15.93 7.51
CA GLY A 94 -18.63 15.52 8.59
C GLY A 94 -17.81 16.68 9.13
N VAL A 95 -16.86 16.37 10.01
CA VAL A 95 -15.96 17.34 10.60
C VAL A 95 -14.71 17.48 9.76
N PRO A 96 -14.41 18.68 9.23
CA PRO A 96 -13.18 18.94 8.51
C PRO A 96 -11.98 19.00 9.48
N VAL A 97 -10.96 18.20 9.19
CA VAL A 97 -9.72 18.14 9.95
C VAL A 97 -8.55 18.44 9.02
N ARG A 98 -7.68 19.35 9.42
CA ARG A 98 -6.48 19.73 8.70
C ARG A 98 -5.26 19.32 9.51
N VAL A 99 -4.34 18.63 8.88
CA VAL A 99 -3.07 18.22 9.50
C VAL A 99 -1.92 18.91 8.79
N ARG A 100 -0.98 19.44 9.57
CA ARG A 100 0.26 20.02 9.06
C ARG A 100 1.48 19.33 9.63
N PHE A 101 2.42 19.03 8.76
CA PHE A 101 3.73 18.50 9.10
C PHE A 101 4.83 19.41 8.58
N GLN A 102 5.93 19.42 9.30
CA GLN A 102 7.21 19.89 8.80
C GLN A 102 8.06 18.67 8.46
N ALA A 103 8.65 18.65 7.27
CA ALA A 103 9.60 17.63 6.87
C ALA A 103 10.91 18.28 6.41
N THR A 104 12.01 17.98 7.10
CA THR A 104 13.34 18.48 6.76
C THR A 104 14.10 17.40 5.99
N VAL A 105 14.35 17.63 4.71
CA VAL A 105 15.06 16.68 3.84
C VAL A 105 16.49 16.50 4.33
N ARG A 106 16.98 15.26 4.52
CA ARG A 106 18.41 15.02 4.81
C ARG A 106 19.09 14.11 3.79
N GLU A 107 18.34 13.26 3.10
CA GLU A 107 18.85 12.44 2.02
C GLU A 107 18.44 13.00 0.66
N PRO A 108 19.25 12.78 -0.39
CA PRO A 108 18.84 13.04 -1.76
C PRO A 108 17.75 12.04 -2.21
N ASN A 109 17.19 12.25 -3.39
CA ASN A 109 16.23 11.35 -4.05
C ASN A 109 14.93 11.11 -3.27
N ILE A 110 14.45 12.12 -2.54
CA ILE A 110 13.16 12.01 -1.84
C ILE A 110 11.99 11.77 -2.80
N ASP A 111 12.09 12.18 -4.05
CA ASP A 111 11.11 11.93 -5.11
C ASP A 111 10.90 10.43 -5.36
N VAL A 112 11.94 9.61 -5.14
CA VAL A 112 11.87 8.16 -5.20
C VAL A 112 11.45 7.56 -3.85
N LEU A 113 12.07 7.99 -2.75
CA LEU A 113 11.77 7.46 -1.41
C LEU A 113 10.32 7.74 -0.99
N TRP A 114 9.76 8.87 -1.42
CA TRP A 114 8.42 9.29 -1.03
C TRP A 114 7.35 8.84 -2.02
N GLN A 115 7.68 7.97 -2.99
CA GLN A 115 6.68 7.41 -3.88
C GLN A 115 5.51 6.82 -3.08
N ARG A 116 4.30 7.02 -3.62
CA ARG A 116 3.04 6.70 -2.97
C ARG A 116 2.92 7.28 -1.55
N CYS A 117 3.44 8.49 -1.31
CA CYS A 117 3.27 9.14 -0.03
C CYS A 117 1.79 9.28 0.33
N GLN A 118 1.43 8.69 1.46
CA GLN A 118 0.08 8.63 1.97
C GLN A 118 0.06 9.16 3.40
N VAL A 119 -0.70 10.24 3.58
CA VAL A 119 -1.10 10.70 4.90
C VAL A 119 -2.52 10.21 5.15
N ALA A 120 -2.75 9.65 6.33
CA ALA A 120 -4.06 9.22 6.77
C ALA A 120 -4.28 9.62 8.24
N LEU A 121 -5.54 9.58 8.66
CA LEU A 121 -5.91 9.66 10.06
C LEU A 121 -6.29 8.25 10.54
N ARG A 122 -5.92 7.90 11.76
CA ARG A 122 -6.38 6.68 12.45
C ARG A 122 -7.00 7.02 13.80
N ASP A 123 -7.98 6.24 14.23
CA ASP A 123 -8.50 6.31 15.60
C ASP A 123 -7.98 5.16 16.48
N ASP A 124 -8.42 5.13 17.72
CA ASP A 124 -8.16 4.07 18.69
C ASP A 124 -8.77 2.71 18.30
N GLN A 125 -9.81 2.72 17.46
CA GLN A 125 -10.45 1.52 16.92
C GLN A 125 -9.78 0.98 15.65
N GLY A 126 -8.73 1.65 15.15
CA GLY A 126 -8.03 1.26 13.92
C GLY A 126 -8.77 1.61 12.63
N ARG A 127 -9.86 2.39 12.70
CA ARG A 127 -10.49 2.97 11.52
C ARG A 127 -9.52 3.96 10.88
N ARG A 128 -9.58 4.07 9.56
CA ARG A 128 -8.67 4.89 8.77
C ARG A 128 -9.42 5.81 7.83
N TRP A 129 -9.02 7.08 7.79
CA TRP A 129 -9.52 8.06 6.82
C TRP A 129 -8.39 8.52 5.90
N SER A 130 -8.64 8.46 4.60
CA SER A 130 -7.77 9.03 3.58
C SER A 130 -8.02 10.52 3.40
N ALA A 131 -7.00 11.25 2.95
CA ALA A 131 -7.17 12.65 2.59
C ALA A 131 -8.21 12.78 1.47
N SER A 132 -9.26 13.54 1.71
CA SER A 132 -10.34 13.76 0.74
C SER A 132 -10.25 15.13 0.07
N GLY A 133 -9.52 16.07 0.69
CA GLY A 133 -9.66 17.49 0.39
C GLY A 133 -11.07 17.98 0.73
N PHE A 134 -11.20 19.27 1.03
CA PHE A 134 -12.51 19.91 1.19
C PHE A 134 -12.59 21.27 0.48
N GLY A 135 -11.73 21.48 -0.52
CA GLY A 135 -11.87 22.51 -1.55
C GLY A 135 -11.80 23.95 -1.06
N GLY A 136 -11.06 24.24 0.02
CA GLY A 136 -10.87 25.62 0.48
C GLY A 136 -9.46 26.13 0.38
N PRO A 137 -9.24 27.39 0.81
CA PRO A 137 -7.92 27.97 0.80
C PRO A 137 -6.97 27.10 1.64
N ARG A 138 -5.83 26.76 1.04
CA ARG A 138 -4.69 26.26 1.81
C ARG A 138 -4.37 27.30 2.86
N SER A 139 -4.13 26.85 4.08
CA SER A 139 -4.04 27.76 5.21
C SER A 139 -2.86 28.72 5.11
N THR A 140 -1.81 28.32 4.40
CA THR A 140 -0.52 28.99 4.44
C THR A 140 0.16 28.91 3.08
N GLU A 141 0.68 30.05 2.61
CA GLU A 141 1.52 30.11 1.42
C GLU A 141 2.76 29.21 1.58
N GLY A 142 3.13 28.48 0.52
CA GLY A 142 4.24 27.52 0.54
C GLY A 142 3.92 26.15 1.14
N THR A 143 2.66 25.85 1.47
CA THR A 143 2.22 24.48 1.83
C THR A 143 1.92 23.64 0.59
N MET A 144 2.22 22.34 0.68
CA MET A 144 1.94 21.37 -0.37
C MET A 144 1.37 20.09 0.22
N THR A 145 0.67 19.30 -0.60
CA THR A 145 0.23 17.96 -0.19
C THR A 145 1.40 16.98 -0.24
N CYS A 146 1.34 15.87 0.50
CA CYS A 146 2.46 14.92 0.49
C CYS A 146 2.77 14.37 -0.91
N GLY A 147 1.74 14.06 -1.71
CA GLY A 147 1.94 13.64 -3.10
C GLY A 147 2.51 14.72 -4.03
N ALA A 148 2.39 16.01 -3.66
CA ALA A 148 3.01 17.09 -4.43
C ALA A 148 4.49 17.28 -4.08
N ALA A 149 4.91 16.88 -2.87
CA ALA A 149 6.31 16.90 -2.46
C ALA A 149 7.20 15.97 -3.28
N THR A 150 6.61 14.95 -3.93
CA THR A 150 7.32 13.94 -4.73
C THR A 150 7.47 14.32 -6.20
N LEU A 151 6.88 15.44 -6.63
CA LEU A 151 6.88 15.82 -8.06
C LEU A 151 8.23 16.34 -8.55
N GLU A 152 9.07 16.81 -7.64
CA GLU A 152 10.38 17.38 -7.95
C GLU A 152 11.41 16.89 -6.94
N PRO A 153 12.67 16.64 -7.36
CA PRO A 153 13.77 16.39 -6.45
C PRO A 153 13.97 17.56 -5.49
N ARG A 154 14.32 17.28 -4.23
CA ARG A 154 14.65 18.29 -3.22
C ARG A 154 16.06 18.08 -2.70
N ALA A 155 16.77 19.19 -2.49
CA ALA A 155 18.11 19.15 -1.92
C ALA A 155 18.06 18.85 -0.41
N PRO A 156 19.06 18.14 0.14
CA PRO A 156 19.25 18.05 1.59
C PRO A 156 19.27 19.44 2.25
N GLY A 157 18.64 19.55 3.40
CA GLY A 157 18.40 20.80 4.14
C GLY A 157 17.12 21.53 3.75
N THR A 158 16.43 21.12 2.68
CA THR A 158 15.14 21.73 2.30
C THR A 158 14.08 21.44 3.36
N VAL A 159 13.38 22.48 3.80
CA VAL A 159 12.24 22.36 4.71
C VAL A 159 10.94 22.40 3.91
N LEU A 160 10.15 21.34 4.00
CA LEU A 160 8.86 21.21 3.35
C LEU A 160 7.74 21.32 4.39
N ARG A 161 6.69 22.07 4.05
CA ARG A 161 5.45 22.13 4.83
C ARG A 161 4.37 21.33 4.13
N ILE A 162 4.00 20.22 4.74
CA ILE A 162 3.01 19.30 4.20
C ILE A 162 1.66 19.57 4.88
N GLU A 163 0.64 19.91 4.10
CA GLU A 163 -0.72 20.14 4.58
C GLU A 163 -1.66 19.12 3.92
N GLN A 164 -2.47 18.45 4.75
CA GLN A 164 -3.41 17.45 4.30
C GLN A 164 -4.78 17.61 4.97
N ASP A 165 -5.82 17.52 4.14
CA ASP A 165 -7.20 17.83 4.49
C ASP A 165 -8.06 16.55 4.50
N PHE A 166 -8.82 16.38 5.59
CA PHE A 166 -9.64 15.20 5.87
C PHE A 166 -11.07 15.60 6.25
N THR A 167 -12.00 14.69 6.03
CA THR A 167 -13.35 14.75 6.61
C THR A 167 -13.56 13.50 7.46
N VAL A 168 -13.89 13.68 8.73
CA VAL A 168 -14.09 12.58 9.67
C VAL A 168 -15.44 12.70 10.39
N PRO A 169 -15.99 11.60 10.94
CA PRO A 169 -17.17 11.65 11.78
C PRO A 169 -16.98 12.51 13.05
N HIS A 170 -18.07 13.08 13.59
CA HIS A 170 -18.03 13.96 14.76
C HIS A 170 -17.51 13.27 16.03
N ASP A 171 -17.75 11.98 16.20
CA ASP A 171 -17.34 11.18 17.35
C ASP A 171 -15.81 11.03 17.49
N VAL A 172 -15.06 11.25 16.39
CA VAL A 172 -13.61 11.03 16.34
C VAL A 172 -12.78 12.28 16.06
N ALA A 173 -13.39 13.41 15.70
CA ALA A 173 -12.65 14.57 15.20
C ALA A 173 -11.51 15.06 16.11
N GLY A 174 -11.64 14.91 17.43
CA GLY A 174 -10.62 15.29 18.42
C GLY A 174 -9.72 14.14 18.91
N LYS A 175 -9.85 12.93 18.35
CA LYS A 175 -9.17 11.70 18.80
C LYS A 175 -8.37 11.02 17.70
N VAL A 176 -8.32 11.62 16.52
CA VAL A 176 -7.63 11.08 15.36
C VAL A 176 -6.13 11.38 15.43
N GLU A 177 -5.34 10.36 15.15
CA GLU A 177 -3.88 10.43 15.10
C GLU A 177 -3.42 10.41 13.65
N PRO A 178 -2.60 11.39 13.22
CA PRO A 178 -2.06 11.39 11.88
C PRO A 178 -1.00 10.31 11.68
N THR A 179 -1.06 9.67 10.52
CA THR A 179 -0.08 8.68 10.06
C THR A 179 0.52 9.08 8.73
N VAL A 180 1.80 8.78 8.52
CA VAL A 180 2.53 9.01 7.28
C VAL A 180 3.18 7.71 6.81
N SER A 181 3.00 7.37 5.54
CA SER A 181 3.63 6.21 4.91
C SER A 181 4.10 6.54 3.50
N MET A 182 5.16 5.88 3.06
CA MET A 182 5.70 5.98 1.71
C MET A 182 6.62 4.80 1.40
N ASP A 183 6.91 4.59 0.12
CA ASP A 183 7.61 3.40 -0.36
C ASP A 183 9.00 3.19 0.26
N GLY A 184 9.75 4.25 0.53
CA GLY A 184 11.10 4.18 1.09
C GLY A 184 11.18 3.58 2.50
N GLU A 185 10.07 3.46 3.22
CA GLU A 185 10.04 2.91 4.59
C GLU A 185 9.02 1.79 4.76
N ARG A 186 8.12 1.57 3.79
CA ARG A 186 7.18 0.45 3.87
C ARG A 186 7.95 -0.87 4.01
N PRO A 187 7.47 -1.81 4.85
CA PRO A 187 6.14 -1.85 5.47
C PRO A 187 5.95 -1.05 6.77
N ARG A 188 6.93 -0.21 7.17
CA ARG A 188 6.79 0.67 8.33
C ARG A 188 6.00 1.94 7.98
N TYR A 189 5.30 2.50 8.95
CA TYR A 189 4.60 3.77 8.85
C TYR A 189 4.78 4.59 10.13
N LEU A 190 4.84 5.92 10.01
CA LEU A 190 4.83 6.82 11.16
C LEU A 190 3.42 6.99 11.70
N ARG A 191 3.28 7.01 13.02
CA ARG A 191 2.07 7.43 13.72
C ARG A 191 2.40 8.48 14.76
N PHE A 192 1.72 9.61 14.70
CA PHE A 192 1.90 10.69 15.67
C PHE A 192 0.83 10.60 16.75
N HIS A 193 1.26 10.31 17.98
CA HIS A 193 0.40 10.28 19.14
C HIS A 193 0.17 11.68 19.66
N LEU A 194 -1.10 12.10 19.66
CA LEU A 194 -1.50 13.35 20.28
C LEU A 194 -1.56 13.08 21.78
N GLU A 195 -0.56 13.55 22.53
CA GLU A 195 -0.67 13.54 23.98
C GLU A 195 -1.90 14.38 24.36
N SER A 196 -2.77 13.81 25.21
CA SER A 196 -3.99 14.49 25.67
C SER A 196 -3.62 15.84 26.28
N MET A 197 -4.00 16.93 25.61
CA MET A 197 -4.15 18.22 26.28
C MET A 197 -5.28 18.13 27.32
#